data_AF-A0A231RSV8-F1
#
_entry.id   AF-A0A231RSV8-F1
#
_cell.length_a   1.000
_cell.length_b   1.000
_cell.length_c   1.000
_cell.angle_alpha   90.00
_cell.angle_beta   90.00
_cell.angle_gamma   90.00
#
_symmetry.space_group_name_H-M   'P 1'
#
loop_
_entity.id
_entity.type
_entity.pdbx_description
1 polymer ?
#
loop_
_entity_poly.entity_id
_entity_poly.type
_entity_poly.pdbx_seq_one_letter_code
_entity_poly.pdbx_strand_id
1 'polypeptide(L)'
;MSNIKTLIFTYRTTYYISVLTLYREENVMPQWPHIYTQIIKNPYEEGRMNLRVLTGYGSSAFVHHLLYTYDRISIDVVLGMVKQQPITIWDHNEYVNLVRNTGRLRVRYYNGTPPIHAKAVLWQGENSEPDMAFAGSSNLTWHGFRDFQELMVSADPAEVLQAFPKEHFLKDCTDEDIFEHFQMLYQREPEIGDIDTSAIGAAVSGCPSVVLRLTQKKDDQVHGRSALNWGQRDGREPNQAYIPIASEIHRGNPDFFPDLAVEFTMITDDGESFVCAVAQQGRKAIHTNHDNSILGKYFRRRLGVRLGEKVENTHLYHYGRDSITIYKMNDDTYYMDFSQRRRQL
;
A
#
# COMPACT_ATOMS: atom_id res chain seq x y z
N MET A 1 22.48 71.45 -20.63
CA MET A 1 22.61 71.40 -22.11
C MET A 1 22.17 70.02 -22.59
N SER A 2 21.11 70.00 -23.43
CA SER A 2 20.57 68.92 -24.33
C SER A 2 20.36 67.50 -23.79
N ASN A 3 19.32 66.71 -24.08
CA ASN A 3 18.00 66.71 -24.77
C ASN A 3 17.46 65.28 -24.45
N ILE A 4 16.27 64.98 -23.90
CA ILE A 4 14.90 65.00 -24.50
C ILE A 4 14.85 64.11 -25.77
N LYS A 5 13.97 63.12 -26.04
CA LYS A 5 12.64 62.67 -25.54
C LYS A 5 12.25 61.28 -26.10
N THR A 6 11.36 60.62 -25.37
CA THR A 6 10.25 59.67 -25.68
C THR A 6 9.65 59.63 -27.09
N LEU A 7 9.15 58.46 -27.54
CA LEU A 7 7.81 58.31 -28.17
C LEU A 7 7.27 56.85 -28.17
N ILE A 8 5.95 56.73 -28.34
CA ILE A 8 4.99 55.66 -27.98
C ILE A 8 4.35 55.02 -29.23
N PHE A 9 4.07 53.70 -29.14
CA PHE A 9 3.07 52.81 -29.79
C PHE A 9 2.54 52.99 -31.23
N THR A 10 2.30 51.85 -31.90
CA THR A 10 1.05 51.57 -32.65
C THR A 10 0.80 50.06 -32.82
N TYR A 11 -0.47 49.63 -32.70
CA TYR A 11 -0.99 48.26 -32.90
C TYR A 11 -1.42 48.02 -34.35
N ARG A 12 -1.29 46.78 -34.87
CA ARG A 12 -2.18 46.22 -35.92
C ARG A 12 -2.12 44.67 -35.98
N THR A 13 -3.22 44.11 -36.49
CA THR A 13 -3.84 42.80 -36.25
C THR A 13 -3.50 41.72 -37.30
N THR A 14 -3.52 40.45 -36.85
CA THR A 14 -3.86 39.16 -37.52
C THR A 14 -3.16 38.73 -38.82
N TYR A 15 -2.54 37.53 -38.82
CA TYR A 15 -2.85 36.41 -39.73
C TYR A 15 -2.36 35.08 -39.10
N TYR A 16 -3.31 34.17 -38.87
CA TYR A 16 -3.08 32.77 -38.51
C TYR A 16 -2.48 32.04 -39.71
N ILE A 17 -1.30 31.43 -39.54
CA ILE A 17 -0.85 30.30 -40.38
C ILE A 17 -0.47 29.18 -39.44
N SER A 18 -1.25 28.11 -39.54
CA SER A 18 -1.06 26.82 -38.90
C SER A 18 0.32 26.24 -39.23
N VAL A 19 1.17 26.07 -38.21
CA VAL A 19 2.27 25.11 -38.26
C VAL A 19 1.88 23.93 -37.38
N LEU A 20 1.01 23.11 -37.94
CA LEU A 20 0.69 21.77 -37.48
C LEU A 20 1.70 20.83 -38.15
N THR A 21 2.90 20.69 -37.62
CA THR A 21 3.82 19.63 -38.06
C THR A 21 4.84 19.27 -36.97
N LEU A 22 4.58 18.13 -36.33
CA LEU A 22 5.56 17.17 -35.82
C LEU A 22 6.48 17.60 -34.66
N TYR A 23 5.90 17.85 -33.48
CA TYR A 23 6.54 17.29 -32.28
C TYR A 23 6.16 15.82 -32.23
N ARG A 24 7.07 14.95 -32.68
CA ARG A 24 7.09 13.58 -32.21
C ARG A 24 7.22 13.67 -30.69
N GLU A 25 6.19 13.25 -29.97
CA GLU A 25 6.36 12.78 -28.61
C GLU A 25 7.38 11.63 -28.72
N GLU A 26 8.65 11.94 -28.49
CA GLU A 26 9.56 10.92 -28.00
C GLU A 26 8.85 10.36 -26.77
N ASN A 27 8.50 9.07 -26.82
CA ASN A 27 8.19 8.32 -25.63
C ASN A 27 9.43 8.44 -24.73
N VAL A 28 9.46 9.48 -23.90
CA VAL A 28 10.36 9.58 -22.77
C VAL A 28 9.89 8.48 -21.85
N MET A 29 10.41 7.28 -22.09
CA MET A 29 10.40 6.20 -21.13
C MET A 29 10.81 6.84 -19.82
N PRO A 30 9.97 6.79 -18.78
CA PRO A 30 10.31 7.43 -17.53
C PRO A 30 11.71 6.99 -17.12
N GLN A 31 12.61 7.93 -16.84
CA GLN A 31 13.95 7.67 -16.29
C GLN A 31 13.90 7.08 -14.85
N TRP A 32 12.76 6.50 -14.46
CA TRP A 32 12.54 5.97 -13.12
C TRP A 32 13.28 4.64 -12.97
N PRO A 33 13.88 4.41 -11.80
CA PRO A 33 14.96 3.46 -11.68
C PRO A 33 14.43 2.03 -11.78
N HIS A 34 15.10 1.21 -12.58
CA HIS A 34 14.88 -0.23 -12.66
C HIS A 34 15.22 -0.96 -11.33
N ILE A 35 15.23 -0.29 -10.17
CA ILE A 35 15.65 -0.84 -8.86
C ILE A 35 14.82 -2.07 -8.50
N TYR A 36 13.48 -2.03 -8.59
CA TYR A 36 12.68 -3.24 -8.37
C TYR A 36 13.11 -4.40 -9.28
N THR A 37 13.34 -4.11 -10.57
CA THR A 37 13.75 -5.14 -11.52
C THR A 37 15.15 -5.67 -11.20
N GLN A 38 16.11 -4.78 -10.97
CA GLN A 38 17.52 -5.12 -10.76
C GLN A 38 17.80 -5.76 -9.40
N ILE A 39 17.14 -5.29 -8.34
CA ILE A 39 17.45 -5.66 -6.96
C ILE A 39 16.57 -6.81 -6.48
N ILE A 40 15.35 -6.95 -7.01
CA ILE A 40 14.39 -7.98 -6.57
C ILE A 40 14.12 -9.01 -7.67
N LYS A 41 13.60 -8.55 -8.82
CA LYS A 41 13.10 -9.46 -9.86
C LYS A 41 14.21 -10.31 -10.48
N ASN A 42 15.29 -9.68 -10.96
CA ASN A 42 16.37 -10.37 -11.66
C ASN A 42 17.07 -11.39 -10.75
N PRO A 43 17.48 -11.07 -9.50
CA PRO A 43 18.09 -12.07 -8.63
C PRO A 43 17.19 -13.29 -8.37
N TYR A 44 15.87 -13.09 -8.25
CA TYR A 44 14.91 -14.19 -8.13
C TYR A 44 14.79 -15.03 -9.41
N GLU A 45 14.72 -14.38 -10.58
CA GLU A 45 14.68 -15.04 -11.88
C GLU A 45 15.99 -15.82 -12.19
N GLU A 46 17.11 -15.38 -11.63
CA GLU A 46 18.39 -16.09 -11.62
C GLU A 46 18.44 -17.27 -10.64
N GLY A 47 17.36 -17.52 -9.89
CA GLY A 47 17.20 -18.70 -9.05
C GLY A 47 17.54 -18.50 -7.57
N ARG A 48 17.80 -17.26 -7.12
CA ARG A 48 18.03 -16.98 -5.69
C ARG A 48 16.71 -16.89 -4.95
N MET A 49 16.58 -17.63 -3.86
CA MET A 49 15.33 -17.70 -3.09
C MET A 49 15.41 -16.99 -1.74
N ASN A 50 16.62 -16.82 -1.19
CA ASN A 50 16.82 -16.30 0.16
C ASN A 50 17.26 -14.83 0.13
N LEU A 51 16.37 -13.95 0.56
CA LEU A 51 16.52 -12.51 0.59
C LEU A 51 16.66 -12.00 2.02
N ARG A 52 17.80 -11.39 2.37
CA ARG A 52 18.00 -10.70 3.64
C ARG A 52 18.01 -9.20 3.41
N VAL A 53 17.28 -8.45 4.22
CA VAL A 53 17.13 -7.01 4.09
C VAL A 53 17.43 -6.33 5.42
N LEU A 54 18.36 -5.38 5.41
CA LEU A 54 18.58 -4.43 6.49
C LEU A 54 18.05 -3.08 6.03
N THR A 55 17.02 -2.57 6.68
CA THR A 55 16.39 -1.30 6.28
C THR A 55 16.05 -0.44 7.49
N GLY A 56 16.04 0.87 7.30
CA GLY A 56 15.57 1.79 8.35
C GLY A 56 14.07 1.61 8.60
N TYR A 57 13.29 1.68 7.51
CA TYR A 57 11.83 1.50 7.51
C TYR A 57 11.43 0.44 6.50
N GLY A 58 10.24 -0.12 6.66
CA GLY A 58 9.63 -1.04 5.69
C GLY A 58 8.13 -0.97 5.79
N SER A 59 7.42 -1.33 4.72
CA SER A 59 5.96 -1.42 4.70
C SER A 59 5.51 -2.86 4.52
N SER A 60 4.51 -3.25 5.30
CA SER A 60 3.94 -4.60 5.25
C SER A 60 3.34 -4.92 3.88
N ALA A 61 2.71 -3.93 3.22
CA ALA A 61 2.19 -4.06 1.87
C ALA A 61 3.27 -4.39 0.83
N PHE A 62 4.48 -3.83 0.92
CA PHE A 62 5.53 -4.19 -0.03
C PHE A 62 6.06 -5.61 0.22
N VAL A 63 6.22 -6.00 1.49
CA VAL A 63 6.63 -7.37 1.86
C VAL A 63 5.57 -8.39 1.44
N HIS A 64 4.29 -8.08 1.63
CA HIS A 64 3.16 -8.89 1.15
C HIS A 64 3.29 -9.11 -0.37
N HIS A 65 3.43 -8.04 -1.16
CA HIS A 65 3.64 -8.13 -2.61
C HIS A 65 4.77 -9.08 -2.99
N LEU A 66 5.92 -8.98 -2.32
CA LEU A 66 7.07 -9.85 -2.60
C LEU A 66 6.74 -11.33 -2.33
N LEU A 67 6.16 -11.64 -1.17
CA LEU A 67 5.86 -13.01 -0.78
C LEU A 67 4.89 -13.71 -1.73
N TYR A 68 3.90 -12.99 -2.24
CA TYR A 68 2.88 -13.58 -3.10
C TYR A 68 3.18 -13.44 -4.60
N THR A 69 4.06 -12.52 -5.00
CA THR A 69 4.59 -12.47 -6.37
C THR A 69 5.60 -13.60 -6.60
N TYR A 70 6.42 -13.90 -5.60
CA TYR A 70 7.50 -14.87 -5.69
C TYR A 70 7.25 -16.04 -4.73
N ASP A 71 6.61 -17.09 -5.24
CA ASP A 71 6.13 -18.25 -4.48
C ASP A 71 7.21 -19.00 -3.68
N ARG A 72 8.46 -18.96 -4.14
CA ARG A 72 9.60 -19.62 -3.47
C ARG A 72 10.48 -18.68 -2.65
N ILE A 73 10.22 -17.37 -2.66
CA ILE A 73 11.07 -16.43 -1.91
C ILE A 73 10.93 -16.67 -0.40
N SER A 74 12.05 -16.61 0.30
CA SER A 74 12.18 -16.56 1.75
C SER A 74 12.83 -15.23 2.12
N ILE A 75 12.21 -14.47 3.02
CA ILE A 75 12.61 -13.09 3.33
C ILE A 75 12.94 -12.96 4.82
N ASP A 76 14.10 -12.39 5.13
CA ASP A 76 14.54 -12.02 6.47
C ASP A 76 14.76 -10.50 6.54
N VAL A 77 13.86 -9.78 7.22
CA VAL A 77 13.85 -8.32 7.31
C VAL A 77 14.26 -7.87 8.70
N VAL A 78 15.23 -6.96 8.77
CA VAL A 78 15.59 -6.22 9.98
C VAL A 78 15.21 -4.75 9.80
N LEU A 79 14.29 -4.26 10.65
CA LEU A 79 13.92 -2.85 10.73
C LEU A 79 14.73 -2.13 11.81
N GLY A 80 15.52 -1.16 11.37
CA GLY A 80 16.54 -0.51 12.17
C GLY A 80 16.08 0.72 12.97
N MET A 81 14.97 1.35 12.57
CA MET A 81 14.51 2.61 13.16
C MET A 81 13.35 2.48 14.14
N VAL A 82 12.72 1.30 14.28
CA VAL A 82 11.45 1.12 15.02
C VAL A 82 11.49 1.67 16.44
N LYS A 83 12.61 1.48 17.16
CA LYS A 83 12.79 2.00 18.53
C LYS A 83 12.80 3.53 18.62
N GLN A 84 13.30 4.19 17.58
CA GLN A 84 13.45 5.65 17.54
C GLN A 84 12.27 6.34 16.84
N GLN A 85 11.70 5.67 15.85
CA GLN A 85 10.57 6.11 15.03
C GLN A 85 9.62 4.91 14.87
N PRO A 86 8.59 4.84 15.72
CA PRO A 86 7.62 3.75 15.72
C PRO A 86 6.99 3.48 14.35
N ILE A 87 6.84 2.20 14.02
CA ILE A 87 5.98 1.78 12.90
C ILE A 87 4.52 1.85 13.32
N THR A 88 3.62 1.75 12.35
CA THR A 88 2.18 1.69 12.61
C THR A 88 1.78 0.33 13.18
N ILE A 89 0.73 0.29 13.99
CA ILE A 89 0.22 -0.96 14.55
C ILE A 89 -0.33 -1.91 13.45
N TRP A 90 -0.86 -1.38 12.34
CA TRP A 90 -1.31 -2.21 11.22
C TRP A 90 -0.16 -2.84 10.44
N ASP A 91 0.97 -2.14 10.26
CA ASP A 91 2.17 -2.77 9.69
C ASP A 91 2.68 -3.89 10.60
N HIS A 92 2.75 -3.65 11.91
CA HIS A 92 3.12 -4.68 12.88
C HIS A 92 2.20 -5.91 12.78
N ASN A 93 0.88 -5.70 12.83
CA ASN A 93 -0.11 -6.77 12.79
C ASN A 93 -0.02 -7.57 11.48
N GLU A 94 0.19 -6.90 10.34
CA GLU A 94 0.34 -7.57 9.06
C GLU A 94 1.68 -8.32 8.96
N TYR A 95 2.78 -7.80 9.50
CA TYR A 95 4.02 -8.59 9.61
C TYR A 95 3.81 -9.88 10.42
N VAL A 96 3.16 -9.79 11.57
CA VAL A 96 2.85 -10.98 12.41
C VAL A 96 1.97 -11.97 11.64
N ASN A 97 0.97 -11.48 10.92
CA ASN A 97 0.09 -12.28 10.06
C ASN A 97 0.86 -13.01 8.95
N LEU A 98 1.72 -12.29 8.21
CA LEU A 98 2.55 -12.84 7.14
C LEU A 98 3.56 -13.87 7.64
N VAL A 99 4.23 -13.62 8.76
CA VAL A 99 5.18 -14.56 9.38
C VAL A 99 4.47 -15.88 9.71
N ARG A 100 3.31 -15.81 10.37
CA ARG A 100 2.56 -16.99 10.83
C ARG A 100 1.94 -17.80 9.68
N ASN A 101 1.44 -17.13 8.64
CA ASN A 101 0.68 -17.81 7.58
C ASN A 101 1.53 -18.28 6.39
N THR A 102 2.69 -17.67 6.16
CA THR A 102 3.51 -18.03 4.99
C THR A 102 4.64 -18.99 5.32
N GLY A 103 5.21 -18.92 6.55
CA GLY A 103 6.42 -19.66 6.91
C GLY A 103 7.67 -19.27 6.09
N ARG A 104 7.60 -18.18 5.32
CA ARG A 104 8.66 -17.70 4.40
C ARG A 104 9.13 -16.29 4.73
N LEU A 105 8.73 -15.78 5.89
CA LEU A 105 9.07 -14.44 6.34
C LEU A 105 9.57 -14.49 7.78
N ARG A 106 10.64 -13.75 8.06
CA ARG A 106 11.06 -13.35 9.40
C ARG A 106 11.20 -11.83 9.43
N VAL A 107 10.58 -11.18 10.42
CA VAL A 107 10.69 -9.72 10.62
C VAL A 107 11.18 -9.45 12.02
N ARG A 108 12.24 -8.66 12.13
CA ARG A 108 12.90 -8.34 13.40
C ARG A 108 13.09 -6.85 13.57
N TYR A 109 12.91 -6.37 14.79
CA TYR A 109 13.14 -4.99 15.16
C TYR A 109 14.46 -4.86 15.92
N TYR A 110 15.26 -3.88 15.54
CA TYR A 110 16.52 -3.60 16.21
C TYR A 110 16.28 -2.84 17.52
N ASN A 111 16.69 -3.43 18.65
CA ASN A 111 16.55 -2.90 20.01
C ASN A 111 17.85 -2.26 20.55
N GLY A 112 18.86 -2.03 19.70
CA GLY A 112 20.14 -1.44 20.09
C GLY A 112 20.22 0.09 19.93
N THR A 113 21.42 0.63 20.14
CA THR A 113 21.78 2.03 19.89
C THR A 113 23.22 2.10 19.36
N PRO A 114 23.56 2.98 18.40
CA PRO A 114 22.67 3.91 17.68
C PRO A 114 21.66 3.18 16.77
N PRO A 115 20.54 3.82 16.38
CA PRO A 115 19.56 3.21 15.48
C PRO A 115 20.16 2.94 14.10
N ILE A 116 19.65 1.93 13.39
CA ILE A 116 20.15 1.56 12.08
C ILE A 116 19.30 2.24 11.00
N HIS A 117 19.92 3.16 10.26
CA HIS A 117 19.29 3.81 9.11
C HIS A 117 19.85 3.30 7.77
N ALA A 118 20.65 2.23 7.78
CA ALA A 118 21.17 1.60 6.57
C ALA A 118 20.04 1.04 5.68
N LYS A 119 20.32 0.88 4.38
CA LYS A 119 19.48 0.16 3.43
C LYS A 119 20.36 -0.75 2.60
N ALA A 120 20.27 -2.04 2.88
CA ALA A 120 21.08 -3.06 2.24
C ALA A 120 20.25 -4.32 2.00
N VAL A 121 20.54 -4.97 0.89
CA VAL A 121 19.90 -6.19 0.42
C VAL A 121 20.98 -7.22 0.16
N LEU A 122 20.81 -8.43 0.66
CA LEU A 122 21.71 -9.56 0.45
C LEU A 122 20.88 -10.76 -0.02
N TRP A 123 21.14 -11.20 -1.24
CA TRP A 123 20.65 -12.46 -1.77
C TRP A 123 21.70 -13.54 -1.53
N GLN A 124 21.31 -14.61 -0.85
CA GLN A 124 22.21 -15.73 -0.63
C GLN A 124 22.27 -16.59 -1.89
N GLY A 125 23.48 -16.98 -2.27
CA GLY A 125 23.72 -17.89 -3.36
C GLY A 125 23.30 -19.32 -3.02
N GLU A 126 22.85 -20.06 -4.03
CA GLU A 126 22.58 -21.49 -3.93
C GLU A 126 23.44 -22.27 -4.93
N ASN A 127 23.73 -23.54 -4.66
CA ASN A 127 24.44 -24.45 -5.58
C ASN A 127 25.79 -23.93 -6.11
N SER A 128 26.60 -23.30 -5.24
CA SER A 128 27.92 -22.71 -5.56
C SER A 128 27.88 -21.36 -6.26
N GLU A 129 26.70 -20.77 -6.49
CA GLU A 129 26.60 -19.36 -6.87
C GLU A 129 27.06 -18.48 -5.70
N PRO A 130 27.79 -17.39 -5.96
CA PRO A 130 28.15 -16.44 -4.93
C PRO A 130 26.93 -15.64 -4.46
N ASP A 131 26.99 -15.18 -3.22
CA ASP A 131 26.07 -14.19 -2.68
C ASP A 131 26.10 -12.92 -3.54
N MET A 132 24.95 -12.24 -3.61
CA MET A 132 24.80 -10.97 -4.32
C MET A 132 24.28 -9.93 -3.34
N ALA A 133 24.90 -8.76 -3.30
CA ALA A 133 24.49 -7.72 -2.36
C ALA A 133 24.38 -6.35 -3.01
N PHE A 134 23.49 -5.54 -2.45
CA PHE A 134 23.25 -4.17 -2.86
C PHE A 134 23.09 -3.27 -1.64
N ALA A 135 23.55 -2.03 -1.74
CA ALA A 135 23.37 -1.02 -0.70
C ALA A 135 23.05 0.33 -1.32
N GLY A 136 22.35 1.19 -0.57
CA GLY A 136 21.95 2.50 -1.08
C GLY A 136 20.96 3.24 -0.19
N SER A 137 20.00 3.91 -0.81
CA SER A 137 19.07 4.81 -0.14
C SER A 137 17.64 4.25 -0.01
N SER A 138 17.30 3.22 -0.79
CA SER A 138 15.95 2.66 -0.89
C SER A 138 15.53 1.83 0.34
N ASN A 139 14.52 2.29 1.07
CA ASN A 139 13.88 1.46 2.10
C ASN A 139 13.03 0.35 1.46
N LEU A 140 12.71 -0.71 2.22
CA LEU A 140 11.86 -1.82 1.78
C LEU A 140 10.37 -1.42 1.72
N THR A 141 10.04 -0.51 0.81
CA THR A 141 8.70 0.06 0.59
C THR A 141 8.44 0.25 -0.90
N TRP A 142 7.17 0.42 -1.30
CA TRP A 142 6.83 0.84 -2.66
C TRP A 142 7.49 2.17 -3.04
N HIS A 143 7.52 3.12 -2.11
CA HIS A 143 8.20 4.38 -2.31
C HIS A 143 9.68 4.20 -2.66
N GLY A 144 10.41 3.37 -1.90
CA GLY A 144 11.83 3.14 -2.15
C GLY A 144 12.11 2.42 -3.48
N PHE A 145 11.23 1.53 -3.92
CA PHE A 145 11.49 0.67 -5.08
C PHE A 145 10.82 1.16 -6.37
N ARG A 146 9.92 2.14 -6.30
CA ARG A 146 9.14 2.62 -7.44
C ARG A 146 8.94 4.13 -7.46
N ASP A 147 8.48 4.74 -6.36
CA ASP A 147 7.94 6.11 -6.42
C ASP A 147 9.00 7.21 -6.21
N PHE A 148 10.08 6.91 -5.48
CA PHE A 148 11.14 7.88 -5.18
C PHE A 148 12.37 7.70 -6.07
N GLN A 149 13.12 8.80 -6.22
CA GLN A 149 14.44 8.79 -6.85
C GLN A 149 15.46 8.22 -5.88
N GLU A 150 15.55 6.89 -5.85
CA GLU A 150 16.53 6.17 -5.04
C GLU A 150 17.72 5.69 -5.88
N LEU A 151 18.80 5.35 -5.19
CA LEU A 151 19.95 4.70 -5.78
C LEU A 151 20.29 3.45 -4.96
N MET A 152 20.50 2.33 -5.65
CA MET A 152 21.06 1.11 -5.10
C MET A 152 22.23 0.69 -5.98
N VAL A 153 23.35 0.33 -5.38
CA VAL A 153 24.55 -0.12 -6.10
C VAL A 153 24.95 -1.50 -5.63
N SER A 154 25.60 -2.28 -6.49
CA SER A 154 26.24 -3.54 -6.10
C SER A 154 27.25 -3.27 -4.98
N ALA A 155 27.26 -4.14 -3.98
CA ALA A 155 28.15 -4.07 -2.83
C ALA A 155 28.82 -5.42 -2.58
N ASP A 156 29.91 -5.43 -1.82
CA ASP A 156 30.54 -6.67 -1.39
C ASP A 156 29.61 -7.43 -0.41
N PRO A 157 29.26 -8.70 -0.68
CA PRO A 157 28.36 -9.45 0.19
C PRO A 157 28.86 -9.64 1.63
N ALA A 158 30.17 -9.77 1.83
CA ALA A 158 30.74 -9.95 3.16
C ALA A 158 30.67 -8.66 3.98
N GLU A 159 30.90 -7.50 3.34
CA GLU A 159 30.71 -6.18 3.98
C GLU A 159 29.24 -5.94 4.34
N VAL A 160 28.31 -6.25 3.43
CA VAL A 160 26.87 -6.12 3.71
C VAL A 160 26.44 -7.03 4.84
N LEU A 161 26.91 -8.28 4.87
CA LEU A 161 26.62 -9.22 5.94
C LEU A 161 27.12 -8.73 7.31
N GLN A 162 28.30 -8.08 7.36
CA GLN A 162 28.84 -7.49 8.59
C GLN A 162 28.01 -6.32 9.13
N ALA A 163 27.24 -5.64 8.27
CA ALA A 163 26.35 -4.56 8.70
C ALA A 163 25.10 -5.07 9.45
N PHE A 164 24.73 -6.35 9.32
CA PHE A 164 23.60 -6.91 10.05
C PHE A 164 23.91 -6.98 11.56
N PRO A 165 22.99 -6.54 12.42
CA PRO A 165 23.19 -6.58 13.86
C PRO A 165 23.23 -8.01 14.40
N LYS A 166 23.91 -8.18 15.53
CA LYS A 166 23.94 -9.46 16.27
C LYS A 166 22.56 -9.80 16.83
N GLU A 167 22.24 -11.10 16.91
CA GLU A 167 20.92 -11.59 17.34
C GLU A 167 20.43 -11.04 18.69
N HIS A 168 21.31 -10.84 19.67
CA HIS A 168 20.90 -10.31 20.99
C HIS A 168 20.43 -8.84 20.97
N PHE A 169 20.62 -8.12 19.87
CA PHE A 169 20.04 -6.80 19.64
C PHE A 169 18.72 -6.84 18.86
N LEU A 170 18.25 -8.01 18.47
CA LEU A 170 17.06 -8.19 17.66
C LEU A 170 15.93 -8.79 18.49
N LYS A 171 14.71 -8.37 18.16
CA LYS A 171 13.46 -8.93 18.67
C LYS A 171 12.61 -9.34 17.48
N ASP A 172 12.09 -10.56 17.48
CA ASP A 172 11.19 -11.02 16.43
C ASP A 172 9.82 -10.32 16.61
N CYS A 173 9.17 -9.89 15.53
CA CYS A 173 7.90 -9.17 15.63
C CYS A 173 6.79 -10.02 16.29
N THR A 174 6.97 -11.34 16.33
CA THR A 174 6.07 -12.30 16.94
C THR A 174 6.38 -12.60 18.41
N ASP A 175 7.42 -12.00 18.99
CA ASP A 175 7.76 -12.17 20.41
C ASP A 175 6.59 -11.69 21.29
N GLU A 176 6.25 -12.46 22.32
CA GLU A 176 5.15 -12.14 23.24
C GLU A 176 5.39 -10.83 24.00
N ASP A 177 6.66 -10.49 24.25
CA ASP A 177 7.08 -9.29 24.96
C ASP A 177 7.34 -8.09 24.04
N ILE A 178 7.00 -8.17 22.74
CA ILE A 178 7.41 -7.15 21.74
C ILE A 178 6.98 -5.72 22.12
N PHE A 179 5.80 -5.56 22.71
CA PHE A 179 5.26 -4.28 23.13
C PHE A 179 5.87 -3.73 24.44
N GLU A 180 6.61 -4.56 25.18
CA GLU A 180 7.43 -4.08 26.31
C GLU A 180 8.69 -3.33 25.81
N HIS A 181 9.11 -3.61 24.56
CA HIS A 181 10.31 -3.03 23.95
C HIS A 181 10.02 -1.93 22.93
N PHE A 182 8.85 -1.99 22.26
CA PHE A 182 8.50 -1.09 21.17
C PHE A 182 7.06 -0.59 21.29
N GLN A 183 6.90 0.73 21.22
CA GLN A 183 5.61 1.37 21.01
C GLN A 183 5.29 1.43 19.52
N MET A 184 4.01 1.37 19.16
CA MET A 184 3.54 1.49 17.78
C MET A 184 2.67 2.74 17.61
N LEU A 185 2.69 3.36 16.44
CA LEU A 185 1.77 4.46 16.11
C LEU A 185 0.34 3.93 15.99
N TYR A 186 -0.62 4.72 16.47
CA TYR A 186 -2.06 4.43 16.43
C TYR A 186 -2.45 3.13 17.17
N GLN A 187 -1.63 2.73 18.14
CA GLN A 187 -1.91 1.63 19.05
C GLN A 187 -2.94 2.05 20.10
N ARG A 188 -3.96 1.23 20.34
CA ARG A 188 -4.97 1.50 21.38
C ARG A 188 -4.42 1.12 22.76
N GLU A 189 -4.64 1.98 23.74
CA GLU A 189 -4.34 1.70 25.15
C GLU A 189 -5.66 1.38 25.90
N PRO A 190 -5.77 0.26 26.64
CA PRO A 190 -4.71 -0.70 27.00
C PRO A 190 -4.58 -1.90 26.04
N GLU A 191 -5.45 -2.07 25.03
CA GLU A 191 -5.36 -3.18 24.07
C GLU A 191 -4.31 -2.93 22.99
N ILE A 192 -3.04 -3.09 23.37
CA ILE A 192 -1.85 -2.80 22.55
C ILE A 192 -1.79 -3.51 21.18
N GLY A 193 -2.62 -4.52 20.91
CA GLY A 193 -2.72 -5.14 19.58
C GLY A 193 -3.70 -4.46 18.63
N ASP A 194 -4.56 -3.58 19.15
CA ASP A 194 -5.69 -3.00 18.42
C ASP A 194 -5.36 -1.61 17.84
N ILE A 195 -6.05 -1.28 16.76
CA ILE A 195 -5.99 0.02 16.11
C ILE A 195 -6.81 1.05 16.90
N ASP A 196 -6.21 2.18 17.26
CA ASP A 196 -6.91 3.35 17.80
C ASP A 196 -7.60 4.12 16.67
N THR A 197 -8.85 3.76 16.41
CA THR A 197 -9.68 4.39 15.38
C THR A 197 -9.98 5.87 15.68
N SER A 198 -9.91 6.30 16.95
CA SER A 198 -10.12 7.70 17.32
C SER A 198 -8.93 8.56 16.91
N ALA A 199 -7.71 8.07 17.12
CA ALA A 199 -6.48 8.72 16.69
C ALA A 199 -6.41 8.79 15.15
N ILE A 200 -6.84 7.75 14.44
CA ILE A 200 -6.93 7.78 12.97
C ILE A 200 -7.97 8.79 12.50
N GLY A 201 -9.15 8.82 13.11
CA GLY A 201 -10.20 9.78 12.79
C GLY A 201 -9.70 11.24 12.85
N ALA A 202 -8.84 11.55 13.82
CA ALA A 202 -8.16 12.84 13.90
C ALA A 202 -7.09 13.01 12.81
N ALA A 203 -6.28 11.97 12.54
CA ALA A 203 -5.21 12.00 11.55
C ALA A 203 -5.70 12.15 10.10
N VAL A 204 -6.90 11.63 9.78
CA VAL A 204 -7.51 11.77 8.44
C VAL A 204 -8.24 13.10 8.25
N SER A 205 -8.34 13.93 9.29
CA SER A 205 -8.98 15.24 9.20
C SER A 205 -8.21 16.15 8.25
N GLY A 206 -8.84 16.52 7.14
CA GLY A 206 -8.21 17.34 6.09
C GLY A 206 -7.51 16.56 4.99
N CYS A 207 -7.43 15.22 5.10
CA CYS A 207 -6.98 14.38 4.00
C CYS A 207 -7.95 14.45 2.82
N PRO A 208 -7.46 14.34 1.56
CA PRO A 208 -8.31 14.11 0.41
C PRO A 208 -9.22 12.91 0.63
N SER A 209 -10.48 12.99 0.18
CA SER A 209 -11.42 11.89 0.31
C SER A 209 -12.35 11.75 -0.90
N VAL A 210 -12.84 10.53 -1.09
CA VAL A 210 -13.83 10.18 -2.12
C VAL A 210 -14.94 9.34 -1.49
N VAL A 211 -16.15 9.45 -2.02
CA VAL A 211 -17.29 8.62 -1.61
C VAL A 211 -17.56 7.58 -2.68
N LEU A 212 -17.53 6.30 -2.30
CA LEU A 212 -17.82 5.18 -3.18
C LEU A 212 -19.16 4.54 -2.80
N ARG A 213 -20.08 4.45 -3.77
CA ARG A 213 -21.38 3.78 -3.57
C ARG A 213 -21.20 2.27 -3.57
N LEU A 214 -21.89 1.58 -2.68
CA LEU A 214 -22.00 0.12 -2.66
C LEU A 214 -23.18 -0.36 -3.54
N THR A 215 -24.03 0.57 -3.98
CA THR A 215 -25.20 0.38 -4.85
C THR A 215 -24.94 0.82 -6.29
N GLN A 216 -25.83 0.44 -7.19
CA GLN A 216 -25.85 0.88 -8.58
C GLN A 216 -26.38 2.32 -8.67
N LYS A 217 -25.75 3.15 -9.51
CA LYS A 217 -26.16 4.55 -9.70
C LYS A 217 -27.54 4.72 -10.36
N LYS A 218 -28.01 3.71 -11.09
CA LYS A 218 -29.24 3.81 -11.90
C LYS A 218 -30.51 3.77 -11.05
N ASP A 219 -30.52 2.91 -10.04
CA ASP A 219 -31.72 2.53 -9.28
C ASP A 219 -31.45 2.36 -7.77
N ASP A 220 -30.25 2.73 -7.32
CA ASP A 220 -29.76 2.59 -5.95
C ASP A 220 -29.88 1.15 -5.41
N GLN A 221 -29.88 0.16 -6.31
CA GLN A 221 -29.96 -1.25 -5.94
C GLN A 221 -28.56 -1.86 -5.74
N VAL A 222 -28.42 -2.70 -4.73
CA VAL A 222 -27.25 -3.57 -4.54
C VAL A 222 -27.10 -4.46 -5.77
N HIS A 223 -25.86 -4.58 -6.23
CA HIS A 223 -25.51 -5.42 -7.37
C HIS A 223 -25.87 -6.89 -7.11
N GLY A 224 -26.60 -7.54 -8.02
CA GLY A 224 -27.06 -8.92 -7.79
C GLY A 224 -25.95 -9.99 -7.83
N ARG A 225 -24.92 -9.80 -8.68
CA ARG A 225 -23.83 -10.76 -8.95
C ARG A 225 -22.48 -10.06 -9.18
N SER A 226 -22.28 -8.89 -8.59
CA SER A 226 -21.03 -8.10 -8.66
C SER A 226 -20.88 -7.25 -7.39
N ALA A 227 -19.80 -6.47 -7.27
CA ALA A 227 -19.46 -5.71 -6.06
C ALA A 227 -19.50 -6.60 -4.80
N LEU A 228 -20.32 -6.28 -3.79
CA LEU A 228 -20.49 -7.08 -2.57
C LEU A 228 -20.99 -8.51 -2.81
N ASN A 229 -21.64 -8.76 -3.95
CA ASN A 229 -22.19 -10.06 -4.34
C ASN A 229 -21.40 -10.72 -5.48
N TRP A 230 -20.12 -10.38 -5.66
CA TRP A 230 -19.31 -10.95 -6.75
C TRP A 230 -19.13 -12.47 -6.65
N GLY A 231 -19.09 -13.01 -5.43
CA GLY A 231 -19.07 -14.44 -5.11
C GLY A 231 -20.40 -15.16 -5.34
N GLN A 232 -21.51 -14.44 -5.54
CA GLN A 232 -22.83 -15.02 -5.82
C GLN A 232 -23.00 -15.44 -7.29
N ARG A 233 -21.90 -15.47 -8.05
CA ARG A 233 -21.86 -16.04 -9.40
C ARG A 233 -21.62 -17.54 -9.30
N ASP A 234 -22.16 -18.26 -10.27
CA ASP A 234 -22.03 -19.71 -10.35
C ASP A 234 -20.54 -20.11 -10.37
N GLY A 235 -20.15 -21.06 -9.51
CA GLY A 235 -18.79 -21.60 -9.44
C GLY A 235 -17.76 -20.77 -8.67
N ARG A 236 -18.18 -19.79 -7.86
CA ARG A 236 -17.26 -18.95 -7.08
C ARG A 236 -17.39 -19.16 -5.58
N GLU A 237 -16.34 -18.79 -4.84
CA GLU A 237 -16.43 -18.73 -3.39
C GLU A 237 -17.48 -17.65 -3.01
N PRO A 238 -18.54 -18.01 -2.26
CA PRO A 238 -19.71 -17.15 -2.07
C PRO A 238 -19.45 -15.81 -1.36
N ASN A 239 -18.38 -15.70 -0.56
CA ASN A 239 -18.02 -14.48 0.14
C ASN A 239 -17.22 -13.50 -0.72
N GLN A 240 -16.71 -13.86 -1.89
CA GLN A 240 -15.90 -12.94 -2.69
C GLN A 240 -16.63 -11.62 -2.97
N ALA A 241 -15.94 -10.49 -2.74
CA ALA A 241 -16.45 -9.16 -3.00
C ALA A 241 -15.35 -8.23 -3.54
N TYR A 242 -15.79 -7.09 -4.06
CA TYR A 242 -14.93 -5.94 -4.34
C TYR A 242 -15.73 -4.65 -4.13
N ILE A 243 -15.04 -3.54 -3.86
CA ILE A 243 -15.64 -2.20 -3.79
C ILE A 243 -15.57 -1.58 -5.20
N PRO A 244 -16.70 -1.14 -5.79
CA PRO A 244 -16.69 -0.53 -7.10
C PRO A 244 -16.13 0.91 -7.04
N ILE A 245 -15.27 1.25 -8.01
CA ILE A 245 -14.81 2.62 -8.26
C ILE A 245 -15.53 3.13 -9.51
N ALA A 246 -16.31 4.20 -9.36
CA ALA A 246 -16.99 4.83 -10.48
C ALA A 246 -16.00 5.64 -11.32
N SER A 247 -16.19 5.70 -12.65
CA SER A 247 -15.23 6.36 -13.55
C SER A 247 -15.12 7.87 -13.33
N GLU A 248 -16.16 8.50 -12.77
CA GLU A 248 -16.11 9.88 -12.30
C GLU A 248 -15.07 10.12 -11.20
N ILE A 249 -14.77 9.12 -10.37
CA ILE A 249 -13.76 9.26 -9.30
C ILE A 249 -12.38 9.44 -9.92
N HIS A 250 -12.02 8.59 -10.89
CA HIS A 250 -10.77 8.72 -11.64
C HIS A 250 -10.69 10.01 -12.47
N ARG A 251 -11.81 10.48 -13.02
CA ARG A 251 -11.82 11.75 -13.77
C ARG A 251 -11.69 12.97 -12.86
N GLY A 252 -12.30 12.93 -11.68
CA GLY A 252 -12.24 14.04 -10.73
C GLY A 252 -10.96 14.06 -9.88
N ASN A 253 -10.37 12.88 -9.63
CA ASN A 253 -9.22 12.70 -8.75
C ASN A 253 -8.29 11.60 -9.33
N PRO A 254 -7.58 11.86 -10.43
CA PRO A 254 -6.81 10.83 -11.15
C PRO A 254 -5.71 10.16 -10.31
N ASP A 255 -5.14 10.91 -9.37
CA ASP A 255 -4.03 10.45 -8.51
C ASP A 255 -4.51 10.01 -7.10
N PHE A 256 -5.83 9.84 -6.92
CA PHE A 256 -6.39 9.48 -5.62
C PHE A 256 -6.05 8.04 -5.23
N PHE A 257 -6.18 7.10 -6.16
CA PHE A 257 -5.84 5.69 -5.92
C PHE A 257 -4.55 5.35 -6.66
N PRO A 258 -3.77 4.37 -6.16
CA PRO A 258 -2.55 3.95 -6.84
C PRO A 258 -2.86 3.24 -8.15
N ASP A 259 -1.82 3.01 -8.95
CA ASP A 259 -1.93 2.32 -10.23
C ASP A 259 -2.47 0.89 -10.09
N LEU A 260 -2.86 0.30 -11.22
CA LEU A 260 -3.41 -1.06 -11.26
C LEU A 260 -2.42 -2.06 -10.65
N ALA A 261 -2.92 -2.96 -9.80
CA ALA A 261 -2.15 -4.00 -9.11
C ALA A 261 -1.08 -3.50 -8.12
N VAL A 262 -1.01 -2.20 -7.85
CA VAL A 262 -0.21 -1.67 -6.75
C VAL A 262 -0.94 -1.93 -5.43
N GLU A 263 -0.26 -2.65 -4.55
CA GLU A 263 -0.77 -2.93 -3.20
C GLU A 263 -0.68 -1.72 -2.28
N PHE A 264 -1.70 -1.54 -1.46
CA PHE A 264 -1.80 -0.51 -0.43
C PHE A 264 -2.59 -1.03 0.78
N THR A 265 -2.37 -0.44 1.95
CA THR A 265 -3.07 -0.77 3.18
C THR A 265 -4.37 0.02 3.28
N MET A 266 -5.49 -0.67 3.55
CA MET A 266 -6.79 -0.06 3.86
C MET A 266 -7.13 -0.32 5.32
N ILE A 267 -7.26 0.72 6.13
CA ILE A 267 -7.66 0.66 7.55
C ILE A 267 -9.13 1.04 7.65
N THR A 268 -9.89 0.40 8.53
CA THR A 268 -11.35 0.64 8.66
C THR A 268 -11.73 1.39 9.93
N ASP A 269 -12.93 1.97 9.93
CA ASP A 269 -13.49 2.69 11.08
C ASP A 269 -13.72 1.84 12.34
N ASP A 270 -13.69 0.51 12.21
CA ASP A 270 -13.83 -0.46 13.30
C ASP A 270 -12.52 -1.19 13.65
N GLY A 271 -11.39 -0.72 13.14
CA GLY A 271 -10.07 -1.18 13.56
C GLY A 271 -9.56 -2.43 12.85
N GLU A 272 -10.12 -2.78 11.69
CA GLU A 272 -9.59 -3.80 10.79
C GLU A 272 -8.58 -3.17 9.81
N SER A 273 -7.70 -3.98 9.23
CA SER A 273 -6.80 -3.54 8.15
C SER A 273 -6.62 -4.63 7.09
N PHE A 274 -6.43 -4.20 5.84
CA PHE A 274 -6.36 -5.08 4.68
C PHE A 274 -5.31 -4.61 3.67
N VAL A 275 -4.54 -5.54 3.11
CA VAL A 275 -3.75 -5.27 1.89
C VAL A 275 -4.67 -5.36 0.67
N CYS A 276 -4.90 -4.22 0.03
CA CYS A 276 -5.78 -4.04 -1.10
C CYS A 276 -5.01 -3.67 -2.37
N ALA A 277 -5.64 -3.84 -3.53
CA ALA A 277 -5.16 -3.31 -4.79
C ALA A 277 -6.31 -2.76 -5.64
N VAL A 278 -5.99 -1.83 -6.54
CA VAL A 278 -6.92 -1.43 -7.62
C VAL A 278 -6.84 -2.47 -8.74
N ALA A 279 -8.00 -2.90 -9.24
CA ALA A 279 -8.11 -4.02 -10.16
C ALA A 279 -9.20 -3.83 -11.23
N GLN A 280 -9.26 -4.84 -12.12
CA GLN A 280 -10.16 -4.96 -13.27
C GLN A 280 -9.93 -3.90 -14.37
N GLN A 281 -10.43 -4.21 -15.57
CA GLN A 281 -10.38 -3.29 -16.70
C GLN A 281 -11.05 -1.95 -16.33
N GLY A 282 -10.33 -0.86 -16.57
CA GLY A 282 -10.77 0.49 -16.23
C GLY A 282 -10.56 0.89 -14.77
N ARG A 283 -9.73 0.16 -13.99
CA ARG A 283 -9.41 0.47 -12.58
C ARG A 283 -10.67 0.59 -11.71
N LYS A 284 -11.70 -0.20 -12.01
CA LYS A 284 -13.07 -0.02 -11.50
C LYS A 284 -13.38 -0.79 -10.20
N ALA A 285 -12.39 -1.44 -9.60
CA ALA A 285 -12.58 -2.26 -8.42
C ALA A 285 -11.41 -2.09 -7.43
N ILE A 286 -11.72 -2.04 -6.15
CA ILE A 286 -10.76 -2.29 -5.06
C ILE A 286 -11.09 -3.66 -4.50
N HIS A 287 -10.08 -4.51 -4.35
CA HIS A 287 -10.22 -5.82 -3.73
C HIS A 287 -9.05 -6.10 -2.79
N THR A 288 -9.25 -6.98 -1.81
CA THR A 288 -8.14 -7.60 -1.10
C THR A 288 -7.32 -8.43 -2.06
N ASN A 289 -6.00 -8.36 -1.92
CA ASN A 289 -5.14 -9.13 -2.81
C ASN A 289 -5.15 -10.62 -2.41
N HIS A 290 -5.00 -11.51 -3.41
CA HIS A 290 -5.06 -12.98 -3.35
C HIS A 290 -6.36 -13.63 -2.86
N ASP A 291 -7.07 -13.05 -1.88
CA ASP A 291 -8.35 -13.56 -1.39
C ASP A 291 -9.41 -12.45 -1.25
N ASN A 292 -10.21 -12.28 -2.31
CA ASN A 292 -11.37 -11.38 -2.33
C ASN A 292 -12.47 -11.76 -1.31
N SER A 293 -12.42 -12.94 -0.70
CA SER A 293 -13.37 -13.34 0.34
C SER A 293 -13.16 -12.55 1.63
N ILE A 294 -11.95 -12.04 1.90
CA ILE A 294 -11.63 -11.23 3.09
C ILE A 294 -12.54 -10.01 3.16
N LEU A 295 -12.55 -9.21 2.09
CA LEU A 295 -13.35 -7.99 2.02
C LEU A 295 -14.86 -8.28 2.08
N GLY A 296 -15.32 -9.36 1.46
CA GLY A 296 -16.73 -9.71 1.48
C GLY A 296 -17.21 -10.37 2.78
N LYS A 297 -16.33 -11.08 3.51
CA LYS A 297 -16.59 -11.50 4.90
C LYS A 297 -16.70 -10.28 5.81
N TYR A 298 -15.80 -9.30 5.65
CA TYR A 298 -15.84 -8.03 6.38
C TYR A 298 -17.19 -7.32 6.20
N PHE A 299 -17.59 -7.01 4.95
CA PHE A 299 -18.87 -6.33 4.71
C PHE A 299 -20.08 -7.13 5.20
N ARG A 300 -20.09 -8.46 5.05
CA ARG A 300 -21.19 -9.29 5.55
C ARG A 300 -21.32 -9.21 7.07
N ARG A 301 -20.20 -9.30 7.81
CA ARG A 301 -20.19 -9.13 9.27
C ARG A 301 -20.72 -7.75 9.67
N ARG A 302 -20.22 -6.69 9.04
CA ARG A 302 -20.68 -5.31 9.27
C ARG A 302 -22.18 -5.13 9.07
N LEU A 303 -22.73 -5.81 8.08
CA LEU A 303 -24.14 -5.72 7.68
C LEU A 303 -25.05 -6.73 8.42
N GLY A 304 -24.50 -7.59 9.29
CA GLY A 304 -25.27 -8.67 9.93
C GLY A 304 -25.74 -9.76 8.97
N VAL A 305 -25.10 -9.90 7.81
CA VAL A 305 -25.40 -10.92 6.80
C VAL A 305 -24.57 -12.16 7.08
N ARG A 306 -25.18 -13.36 7.00
CA ARG A 306 -24.42 -14.59 7.22
C ARG A 306 -23.37 -14.78 6.13
N LEU A 307 -22.25 -15.39 6.48
CA LEU A 307 -21.19 -15.69 5.51
C LEU A 307 -21.74 -16.58 4.39
N GLY A 308 -21.42 -16.19 3.16
CA GLY A 308 -21.85 -16.82 1.93
C GLY A 308 -23.23 -16.40 1.42
N GLU A 309 -24.04 -15.72 2.22
CA GLU A 309 -25.34 -15.20 1.78
C GLU A 309 -25.19 -13.95 0.91
N LYS A 310 -26.25 -13.67 0.14
CA LYS A 310 -26.34 -12.50 -0.72
C LYS A 310 -26.64 -11.25 0.12
N VAL A 311 -25.93 -10.17 -0.17
CA VAL A 311 -26.23 -8.85 0.36
C VAL A 311 -27.40 -8.25 -0.43
N GLU A 312 -28.48 -7.87 0.26
CA GLU A 312 -29.67 -7.24 -0.29
C GLU A 312 -29.76 -5.76 0.11
N ASN A 313 -30.64 -5.01 -0.54
CA ASN A 313 -30.85 -3.58 -0.22
C ASN A 313 -31.32 -3.37 1.21
N THR A 314 -32.13 -4.29 1.73
CA THR A 314 -32.62 -4.27 3.12
C THR A 314 -31.47 -4.27 4.11
N HIS A 315 -30.37 -4.99 3.83
CA HIS A 315 -29.19 -4.98 4.70
C HIS A 315 -28.53 -3.59 4.76
N LEU A 316 -28.30 -2.93 3.63
CA LEU A 316 -27.76 -1.56 3.61
C LEU A 316 -28.73 -0.54 4.23
N TYR A 317 -30.03 -0.71 3.99
CA TYR A 317 -31.08 0.13 4.57
C TYR A 317 -31.13 0.01 6.10
N HIS A 318 -31.11 -1.21 6.64
CA HIS A 318 -31.07 -1.46 8.08
C HIS A 318 -29.76 -1.01 8.72
N TYR A 319 -28.65 -1.16 8.01
CA TYR A 319 -27.36 -0.62 8.43
C TYR A 319 -27.37 0.91 8.45
N GLY A 320 -28.19 1.55 7.62
CA GLY A 320 -28.35 3.01 7.55
C GLY A 320 -27.31 3.71 6.69
N ARG A 321 -26.53 2.98 5.89
CA ARG A 321 -25.47 3.52 5.02
C ARG A 321 -25.25 2.60 3.82
N ASP A 322 -25.19 3.18 2.62
CA ASP A 322 -25.04 2.48 1.34
C ASP A 322 -23.78 2.91 0.55
N SER A 323 -22.92 3.71 1.18
CA SER A 323 -21.67 4.20 0.62
C SER A 323 -20.56 4.18 1.67
N ILE A 324 -19.31 4.05 1.24
CA ILE A 324 -18.14 4.26 2.08
C ILE A 324 -17.47 5.59 1.74
N THR A 325 -16.77 6.17 2.71
CA THR A 325 -15.85 7.28 2.44
C THR A 325 -14.43 6.74 2.55
N ILE A 326 -13.60 6.96 1.54
CA ILE A 326 -12.19 6.61 1.58
C ILE A 326 -11.38 7.90 1.69
N TYR A 327 -10.47 7.95 2.64
CA TYR A 327 -9.51 9.03 2.86
C TYR A 327 -8.12 8.55 2.45
N LYS A 328 -7.38 9.38 1.70
CA LYS A 328 -5.98 9.11 1.34
C LYS A 328 -5.08 9.68 2.45
N MET A 329 -4.50 8.80 3.29
CA MET A 329 -3.59 9.23 4.35
C MET A 329 -2.22 9.57 3.76
N ASN A 330 -1.74 8.71 2.87
CA ASN A 330 -0.55 8.87 2.04
C ASN A 330 -0.72 7.99 0.78
N ASP A 331 0.34 7.72 0.03
CA ASP A 331 0.23 6.94 -1.22
C ASP A 331 0.05 5.44 -1.02
N ASP A 332 0.42 4.89 0.14
CA ASP A 332 0.37 3.45 0.45
C ASP A 332 -0.65 3.06 1.53
N THR A 333 -1.35 4.03 2.13
CA THR A 333 -2.26 3.84 3.26
C THR A 333 -3.52 4.70 3.09
N TYR A 334 -4.67 4.03 3.20
CA TYR A 334 -6.00 4.61 3.07
C TYR A 334 -6.85 4.26 4.29
N TYR A 335 -7.77 5.15 4.63
CA TYR A 335 -8.76 4.91 5.67
C TYR A 335 -10.16 4.82 5.06
N MET A 336 -10.87 3.73 5.32
CA MET A 336 -12.24 3.47 4.88
C MET A 336 -13.21 3.66 6.05
N ASP A 337 -13.97 4.75 6.00
CA ASP A 337 -15.10 4.98 6.88
C ASP A 337 -16.37 4.35 6.32
N PHE A 338 -16.86 3.33 7.01
CA PHE A 338 -18.19 2.74 6.83
C PHE A 338 -19.07 2.90 8.07
N SER A 339 -18.74 3.79 9.00
CA SER A 339 -19.47 3.97 10.26
C SER A 339 -20.94 4.39 10.04
N GLN A 340 -21.82 4.04 10.97
CA GLN A 340 -23.20 4.55 10.95
C GLN A 340 -23.18 6.02 11.36
N ARG A 341 -23.66 6.91 10.48
CA ARG A 341 -23.86 8.31 10.88
C ARG A 341 -24.94 8.32 11.96
N ARG A 342 -24.63 8.86 13.15
CA ARG A 342 -25.63 9.08 14.19
C ARG A 342 -26.82 9.81 13.56
N ARG A 343 -28.00 9.18 13.56
CA ARG A 343 -29.25 9.90 13.28
C ARG A 343 -29.31 11.01 14.33
N GLN A 344 -29.27 12.26 13.89
CA GLN A 344 -29.77 13.35 14.71
C GLN A 344 -31.25 13.02 14.93
N LEU A 345 -31.58 12.59 16.15
CA LEU A 345 -32.95 12.41 16.61
C LEU A 345 -33.60 13.78 16.84
#